data_AF-A0A2P8MAJ5-F1
#
_entry.id   AF-A0A2P8MAJ5-F1
#
_cell.length_a   1.000
_cell.length_b   1.000
_cell.length_c   1.000
_cell.angle_alpha   90.00
_cell.angle_beta   90.00
_cell.angle_gamma   90.00
#
_symmetry.space_group_name_H-M   'P 1'
#
loop_
_entity.id
_entity.type
_entity.pdbx_description
1 polymer ?
#
loop_
_entity_poly.entity_id
_entity_poly.type
_entity_poly.pdbx_seq_one_letter_code
_entity_poly.pdbx_strand_id
1 'polypeptide(L)'
;MPECKLEDYKRIYNYVLDYQNGSTYAAQELIECFKNFLLNYLNLIMYGAYKPKDYSINKFIRLYIKVQELKEVNREEVNLKLENVSKKIKNMFSKYNESEIQNELIAALLIMAKKYRDYDKPSFHNYVYKCFHYEIYRRLSSLVKDTISRSNNSEYLDSILVYDNSISFFEDNELLDDNWIEGRTGNEIFKCLNSFERSIIKEHYINKSTDADIANKYGVCRATINRARLKVKKKLANELRIK
;
A
#
# COMPACT_ATOMS: atom_id res chain seq x y z
N MET A 1 -10.85 6.16 2.09
CA MET A 1 -12.03 6.05 1.20
C MET A 1 -13.26 5.74 2.06
N PRO A 2 -14.46 6.27 1.73
CA PRO A 2 -15.69 5.83 2.38
C PRO A 2 -15.92 4.32 2.14
N GLU A 3 -16.59 3.65 3.06
CA GLU A 3 -16.89 2.22 2.98
C GLU A 3 -17.72 1.91 1.72
N CYS A 4 -17.08 1.23 0.76
CA CYS A 4 -17.68 0.81 -0.49
C CYS A 4 -18.36 -0.56 -0.28
N LYS A 5 -19.59 -0.76 -0.77
CA LYS A 5 -20.34 -2.01 -0.56
C LYS A 5 -19.77 -3.15 -1.41
N LEU A 6 -20.03 -4.40 -1.04
CA LEU A 6 -19.55 -5.58 -1.78
C LEU A 6 -19.98 -5.56 -3.27
N GLU A 7 -21.18 -5.04 -3.57
CA GLU A 7 -21.67 -4.86 -4.93
C GLU A 7 -20.82 -3.86 -5.75
N ASP A 8 -20.32 -2.80 -5.11
CA ASP A 8 -19.51 -1.78 -5.79
C ASP A 8 -18.14 -2.33 -6.22
N TYR A 9 -17.55 -3.24 -5.44
CA TYR A 9 -16.29 -3.90 -5.82
C TYR A 9 -16.45 -4.78 -7.05
N LYS A 10 -17.55 -5.53 -7.17
CA LYS A 10 -17.83 -6.36 -8.36
C LYS A 10 -18.10 -5.51 -9.59
N ARG A 11 -18.83 -4.39 -9.43
CA ARG A 11 -19.10 -3.47 -10.53
C ARG A 11 -17.81 -2.87 -11.09
N ILE A 12 -16.92 -2.40 -10.20
CA ILE A 12 -15.66 -1.79 -10.61
C ILE A 12 -14.72 -2.81 -11.23
N TYR A 13 -14.74 -4.06 -10.75
CA TYR A 13 -14.06 -5.16 -11.40
C TYR A 13 -14.51 -5.37 -12.85
N ASN A 14 -15.82 -5.42 -13.11
CA ASN A 14 -16.36 -5.58 -14.46
C ASN A 14 -15.94 -4.41 -15.37
N TYR A 15 -15.99 -3.17 -14.85
CA TYR A 15 -15.52 -2.02 -15.62
C TYR A 15 -14.03 -2.10 -15.97
N VAL A 16 -13.18 -2.67 -15.10
CA VAL A 16 -11.76 -2.90 -15.44
C VAL A 16 -11.63 -3.88 -16.60
N LEU A 17 -12.35 -5.01 -16.57
CA LEU A 17 -12.33 -5.99 -17.66
C LEU A 17 -12.82 -5.40 -18.98
N ASP A 18 -13.95 -4.70 -18.96
CA ASP A 18 -14.51 -4.08 -20.15
C ASP A 18 -13.59 -3.01 -20.72
N TYR A 19 -12.96 -2.21 -19.85
CA TYR A 19 -11.96 -1.23 -20.26
C TYR A 19 -10.73 -1.89 -20.89
N GLN A 20 -10.24 -2.98 -20.30
CA GLN A 20 -9.13 -3.77 -20.88
C GLN A 20 -9.48 -4.33 -22.27
N ASN A 21 -10.75 -4.64 -22.51
CA ASN A 21 -11.30 -5.06 -23.80
C ASN A 21 -11.60 -3.89 -24.76
N GLY A 22 -11.28 -2.65 -24.38
CA GLY A 22 -11.40 -1.47 -25.25
C GLY A 22 -12.67 -0.63 -25.05
N SER A 23 -13.49 -0.91 -24.02
CA SER A 23 -14.68 -0.11 -23.73
C SER A 23 -14.31 1.28 -23.18
N THR A 24 -14.63 2.32 -23.94
CA THR A 24 -14.47 3.73 -23.51
C THR A 24 -15.50 4.11 -22.44
N TYR A 25 -16.70 3.54 -22.50
CA TYR A 25 -17.73 3.71 -21.48
C TYR A 25 -17.24 3.21 -20.11
N ALA A 26 -16.66 2.02 -20.07
CA ALA A 26 -16.11 1.46 -18.84
C ALA A 26 -14.97 2.33 -18.27
N ALA A 27 -14.17 2.96 -19.14
CA ALA A 27 -13.14 3.92 -18.72
C ALA A 27 -13.74 5.12 -17.99
N GLN A 28 -14.84 5.69 -18.52
CA GLN A 28 -15.54 6.83 -17.92
C GLN A 28 -16.14 6.47 -16.57
N GLU A 29 -16.76 5.29 -16.48
CA GLU A 29 -17.33 4.78 -15.23
C GLU A 29 -16.26 4.55 -14.15
N LEU A 30 -15.07 4.03 -14.53
CA LEU A 30 -13.94 3.93 -13.61
C LEU A 30 -13.50 5.31 -13.11
N ILE A 31 -13.40 6.31 -13.99
CA ILE A 31 -13.02 7.67 -13.60
C ILE A 31 -14.02 8.23 -12.58
N GLU A 32 -15.32 8.07 -12.82
CA GLU A 32 -16.35 8.58 -11.90
C GLU A 32 -16.29 7.86 -10.55
N CYS A 33 -16.10 6.53 -10.54
CA CYS A 33 -15.94 5.75 -9.31
C CYS A 33 -14.77 6.24 -8.43
N PHE A 34 -13.67 6.68 -9.05
CA PHE A 34 -12.47 7.15 -8.34
C PHE A 34 -12.38 8.69 -8.25
N LYS A 35 -13.38 9.45 -8.71
CA LYS A 35 -13.35 10.92 -8.77
C LYS A 35 -12.97 11.58 -7.45
N ASN A 36 -13.60 11.16 -6.35
CA ASN A 36 -13.30 11.70 -5.02
C ASN A 36 -11.88 11.36 -4.55
N PHE A 37 -11.36 10.20 -4.94
CA PHE A 37 -10.00 9.79 -4.64
C PHE A 37 -9.00 10.64 -5.44
N LEU A 38 -9.22 10.82 -6.74
CA LEU A 38 -8.39 11.66 -7.59
C LEU A 38 -8.43 13.14 -7.15
N LEU A 39 -9.60 13.63 -6.72
CA LEU A 39 -9.76 14.99 -6.20
C LEU A 39 -8.88 15.26 -4.98
N ASN A 40 -8.64 14.26 -4.12
CA ASN A 40 -7.71 14.44 -2.99
C ASN A 40 -6.27 14.69 -3.45
N TYR A 41 -5.83 14.00 -4.51
CA TYR A 41 -4.53 14.25 -5.13
C TYR A 41 -4.48 15.60 -5.80
N LEU A 42 -5.53 15.96 -6.56
CA LEU A 42 -5.64 17.24 -7.22
C LEU A 42 -5.54 18.40 -6.22
N ASN A 43 -6.26 18.31 -5.10
CA ASN A 43 -6.25 19.32 -4.05
C ASN A 43 -4.87 19.48 -3.40
N LEU A 44 -4.16 18.37 -3.18
CA LEU A 44 -2.79 18.41 -2.68
C LEU A 44 -1.87 19.11 -3.68
N ILE A 45 -1.93 18.72 -4.95
CA ILE A 45 -0.99 19.20 -5.97
C ILE A 45 -1.26 20.68 -6.30
N MET A 46 -2.51 21.08 -6.48
CA MET A 46 -2.87 22.44 -6.89
C MET A 46 -2.86 23.43 -5.72
N TYR A 47 -3.38 23.00 -4.58
CA TYR A 47 -3.67 23.90 -3.46
C TYR A 47 -2.76 23.68 -2.25
N GLY A 48 -2.01 22.56 -2.22
CA GLY A 48 -1.23 22.14 -1.04
C GLY A 48 -2.10 21.58 0.09
N ALA A 49 -3.40 21.39 -0.17
CA ALA A 49 -4.40 21.01 0.82
C ALA A 49 -4.62 19.49 0.82
N TYR A 50 -4.47 18.85 1.97
CA TYR A 50 -4.70 17.42 2.11
C TYR A 50 -5.16 17.04 3.52
N LYS A 51 -5.66 15.81 3.66
CA LYS A 51 -6.03 15.22 4.95
C LYS A 51 -4.84 14.46 5.53
N PRO A 52 -4.25 14.86 6.67
CA PRO A 52 -3.07 14.18 7.24
C PRO A 52 -3.28 12.73 7.68
N LYS A 53 -4.52 12.24 7.71
CA LYS A 53 -4.83 10.84 8.02
C LYS A 53 -5.00 9.96 6.76
N ASP A 54 -4.93 10.54 5.56
CA ASP A 54 -5.05 9.78 4.32
C ASP A 54 -3.74 9.05 4.03
N TYR A 55 -3.78 7.72 4.07
CA TYR A 55 -2.61 6.87 3.84
C TYR A 55 -1.96 7.12 2.48
N SER A 56 -2.77 7.12 1.40
CA SER A 56 -2.27 7.15 0.03
C SER A 56 -1.64 8.51 -0.28
N ILE A 57 -2.26 9.59 0.20
CA ILE A 57 -1.72 10.95 0.09
C ILE A 57 -0.42 11.10 0.90
N ASN A 58 -0.39 10.62 2.15
CA ASN A 58 0.83 10.70 2.96
C ASN A 58 1.99 9.93 2.35
N LYS A 59 1.73 8.73 1.80
CA LYS A 59 2.75 7.97 1.08
C LYS A 59 3.25 8.74 -0.13
N PHE A 60 2.36 9.36 -0.90
CA PHE A 60 2.75 10.23 -2.02
C PHE A 60 3.65 11.39 -1.60
N ILE A 61 3.30 12.13 -0.54
CA ILE A 61 4.14 13.25 -0.03
C ILE A 61 5.52 12.74 0.38
N ARG A 62 5.60 11.57 1.04
CA ARG A 62 6.86 10.97 1.48
C ARG A 62 7.81 10.62 0.32
N LEU A 63 7.30 10.38 -0.89
CA LEU A 63 8.14 10.15 -2.07
C LEU A 63 8.98 11.38 -2.47
N TYR A 64 8.63 12.57 -1.97
CA TYR A 64 9.40 13.80 -2.18
C TYR A 64 10.37 14.12 -1.03
N ILE A 65 10.45 13.25 -0.01
CA ILE A 65 11.36 13.42 1.14
C ILE A 65 12.59 12.54 0.94
N LYS A 66 13.78 13.10 1.20
CA LYS A 66 15.03 12.32 1.18
C LYS A 66 15.06 11.36 2.37
N VAL A 67 15.55 10.13 2.16
CA VAL A 67 15.62 9.07 3.20
C VAL A 67 16.30 9.53 4.48
N GLN A 68 17.35 10.35 4.37
CA GLN A 68 18.12 10.88 5.50
C GLN A 68 17.28 11.82 6.40
N GLU A 69 16.22 12.44 5.85
CA GLU A 69 15.34 13.37 6.55
C GLU A 69 14.20 12.66 7.28
N LEU A 70 14.03 11.35 7.13
CA LEU A 70 12.95 10.57 7.75
C LEU A 70 13.30 9.95 9.12
N LYS A 71 14.51 10.18 9.64
CA LYS A 71 15.00 9.62 10.93
C LYS A 71 14.43 10.31 12.18
N GLU A 72 13.21 10.81 12.11
CA GLU A 72 12.62 11.61 13.19
C GLU A 72 11.92 10.77 14.26
N VAL A 73 11.94 11.29 15.49
CA VAL A 73 11.47 10.60 16.69
C VAL A 73 10.10 11.12 17.17
N ASN A 74 9.70 12.33 16.77
CA ASN A 74 8.43 12.95 17.20
C ASN A 74 7.44 13.17 16.04
N ARG A 75 6.15 12.90 16.31
CA ARG A 75 5.03 13.02 15.37
C ARG A 75 4.78 14.45 14.89
N GLU A 76 5.05 15.46 15.72
CA GLU A 76 4.85 16.87 15.37
C GLU A 76 5.85 17.34 14.30
N GLU A 77 7.12 16.95 14.43
CA GLU A 77 8.17 17.24 13.45
C GLU A 77 7.83 16.62 12.08
N VAL A 78 7.36 15.37 12.10
CA VAL A 78 6.91 14.67 10.88
C VAL A 78 5.77 15.43 10.20
N ASN A 79 4.78 15.91 10.95
CA ASN A 79 3.65 16.66 10.39
C ASN A 79 4.12 17.98 9.75
N LEU A 80 4.98 18.73 10.45
CA LEU A 80 5.54 19.98 9.94
C LEU A 80 6.36 19.75 8.65
N LYS A 81 7.12 18.66 8.59
CA LYS A 81 7.83 18.25 7.37
C LYS A 81 6.88 17.93 6.23
N LEU A 82 5.82 17.16 6.48
CA LEU A 82 4.83 16.83 5.46
C LEU A 82 4.15 18.10 4.91
N GLU A 83 3.84 19.08 5.76
CA GLU A 83 3.29 20.38 5.34
C GLU A 83 4.29 21.19 4.50
N ASN A 84 5.57 21.20 4.87
CA ASN A 84 6.59 21.87 4.08
C ASN A 84 6.78 21.21 2.71
N VAL A 85 6.68 19.88 2.64
CA VAL A 85 6.78 19.13 1.40
C VAL A 85 5.53 19.33 0.54
N SER A 86 4.33 19.40 1.12
CA SER A 86 3.11 19.70 0.35
C SER A 86 3.19 21.07 -0.32
N LYS A 87 3.71 22.09 0.38
CA LYS A 87 3.98 23.42 -0.21
C LYS A 87 5.00 23.35 -1.35
N LYS A 88 6.06 22.54 -1.22
CA LYS A 88 7.03 22.31 -2.29
C LYS A 88 6.40 21.64 -3.51
N ILE A 89 5.56 20.62 -3.30
CA ILE A 89 4.82 19.95 -4.39
C ILE A 89 3.95 20.99 -5.11
N LYS A 90 3.17 21.79 -4.39
CA LYS A 90 2.37 22.86 -4.98
C LYS A 90 3.20 23.79 -5.86
N ASN A 91 4.32 24.26 -5.35
CA ASN A 91 5.20 25.17 -6.09
C ASN A 91 5.79 24.49 -7.34
N MET A 92 6.17 23.21 -7.24
CA MET A 92 6.72 22.42 -8.35
C MET A 92 5.76 22.28 -9.53
N PHE A 93 4.45 22.22 -9.26
CA PHE A 93 3.42 22.07 -10.29
C PHE A 93 2.63 23.37 -10.59
N SER A 94 3.03 24.50 -10.01
CA SER A 94 2.32 25.79 -10.11
C SER A 94 2.12 26.34 -11.52
N LYS A 95 2.94 25.90 -12.49
CA LYS A 95 2.83 26.30 -13.90
C LYS A 95 1.75 25.53 -14.68
N TYR A 96 1.28 24.40 -14.14
CA TYR A 96 0.27 23.57 -14.77
C TYR A 96 -1.12 23.99 -14.31
N ASN A 97 -2.09 23.92 -15.20
CA ASN A 97 -3.48 24.18 -14.86
C ASN A 97 -4.16 22.94 -14.26
N GLU A 98 -5.36 23.15 -13.69
CA GLU A 98 -6.10 22.08 -13.02
C GLU A 98 -6.42 20.91 -13.97
N SER A 99 -6.79 21.20 -15.23
CA SER A 99 -7.14 20.17 -16.22
C SER A 99 -5.93 19.31 -16.61
N GLU A 100 -4.74 19.91 -16.74
CA GLU A 100 -3.50 19.18 -17.03
C GLU A 100 -3.18 18.18 -15.91
N ILE A 101 -3.22 18.62 -14.65
CA ILE A 101 -2.97 17.73 -13.51
C ILE A 101 -4.06 16.65 -13.39
N GLN A 102 -5.32 17.02 -13.62
CA GLN A 102 -6.43 16.07 -13.61
C GLN A 102 -6.27 15.00 -14.69
N ASN A 103 -5.86 15.37 -15.90
CA ASN A 103 -5.61 14.43 -17.00
C ASN A 103 -4.48 13.45 -16.65
N GLU A 104 -3.43 13.91 -15.98
CA GLU A 104 -2.35 13.04 -15.52
C GLU A 104 -2.79 12.05 -14.43
N LEU A 105 -3.64 12.49 -13.52
CA LEU A 105 -4.26 11.64 -12.50
C LEU A 105 -5.15 10.56 -13.12
N ILE A 106 -5.97 10.95 -14.11
CA ILE A 106 -6.83 10.02 -14.86
C ILE A 106 -5.97 9.03 -15.64
N ALA A 107 -4.94 9.50 -16.34
CA ALA A 107 -4.03 8.64 -17.09
C ALA A 107 -3.33 7.62 -16.19
N ALA A 108 -2.89 8.04 -14.98
CA ALA A 108 -2.33 7.12 -13.98
C ALA A 108 -3.31 6.02 -13.60
N LEU A 109 -4.57 6.36 -13.29
CA LEU A 109 -5.61 5.41 -12.92
C LEU A 109 -5.88 4.41 -14.05
N LEU A 110 -6.03 4.90 -15.28
CA LEU A 110 -6.32 4.07 -16.44
C LEU A 110 -5.14 3.14 -16.81
N ILE A 111 -3.90 3.59 -16.57
CA ILE A 111 -2.72 2.72 -16.71
C ILE A 111 -2.74 1.60 -15.67
N MET A 112 -3.07 1.90 -14.41
CA MET A 112 -3.23 0.87 -13.38
C MET A 112 -4.33 -0.12 -13.74
N ALA A 113 -5.49 0.36 -14.24
CA ALA A 113 -6.57 -0.49 -14.71
C ALA A 113 -6.10 -1.41 -15.85
N LYS A 114 -5.32 -0.91 -16.81
CA LYS A 114 -4.78 -1.72 -17.92
C LYS A 114 -3.76 -2.78 -17.46
N LYS A 115 -3.02 -2.51 -16.38
CA LYS A 115 -2.00 -3.43 -15.83
C LYS A 115 -2.57 -4.47 -14.86
N TYR A 116 -3.77 -4.25 -14.35
CA TYR A 116 -4.37 -5.10 -13.32
C TYR A 116 -4.67 -6.51 -13.86
N ARG A 117 -4.04 -7.52 -13.28
CA ARG A 117 -4.17 -8.94 -13.68
C ARG A 117 -4.67 -9.86 -12.56
N ASP A 118 -4.54 -9.43 -11.32
CA ASP A 118 -4.81 -10.29 -10.15
C ASP A 118 -6.27 -10.18 -9.71
N TYR A 119 -7.12 -10.88 -10.45
CA TYR A 119 -8.57 -10.85 -10.32
C TYR A 119 -9.12 -11.54 -9.05
N ASP A 120 -8.30 -12.35 -8.37
CA ASP A 120 -8.71 -13.13 -7.20
C ASP A 120 -8.54 -12.39 -5.86
N LYS A 121 -7.51 -11.52 -5.74
CA LYS A 121 -7.23 -10.56 -4.64
C LYS A 121 -5.82 -9.96 -4.83
N PRO A 122 -5.57 -8.69 -4.45
CA PRO A 122 -6.51 -7.72 -3.88
C PRO A 122 -7.46 -7.14 -4.94
N SER A 123 -8.63 -6.64 -4.51
CA SER A 123 -9.56 -5.94 -5.42
C SER A 123 -8.90 -4.73 -6.06
N PHE A 124 -9.36 -4.33 -7.25
CA PHE A 124 -8.82 -3.18 -7.96
C PHE A 124 -8.78 -1.90 -7.11
N HIS A 125 -9.80 -1.66 -6.29
CA HIS A 125 -9.79 -0.54 -5.33
C HIS A 125 -8.62 -0.56 -4.35
N ASN A 126 -8.36 -1.73 -3.76
CA ASN A 126 -7.26 -1.90 -2.83
C ASN A 126 -5.92 -1.76 -3.55
N TYR A 127 -5.83 -2.25 -4.78
CA TYR A 127 -4.66 -2.05 -5.64
C TYR A 127 -4.41 -0.56 -5.91
N VAL A 128 -5.44 0.19 -6.32
CA VAL A 128 -5.35 1.66 -6.51
C VAL A 128 -4.96 2.35 -5.20
N TYR A 129 -5.66 2.10 -4.11
CA TYR A 129 -5.39 2.74 -2.82
C TYR A 129 -3.97 2.49 -2.31
N LYS A 130 -3.40 1.29 -2.56
CA LYS A 130 -2.05 0.93 -2.14
C LYS A 130 -0.95 1.38 -3.08
N CYS A 131 -1.21 1.51 -4.39
CA CYS A 131 -0.14 1.68 -5.37
C CYS A 131 -0.20 3.01 -6.15
N PHE A 132 -1.34 3.71 -6.13
CA PHE A 132 -1.55 4.89 -6.97
C PHE A 132 -0.52 6.00 -6.73
N HIS A 133 -0.07 6.19 -5.48
CA HIS A 133 0.94 7.20 -5.15
C HIS A 133 2.28 6.99 -5.90
N TYR A 134 2.68 5.75 -6.16
CA TYR A 134 3.89 5.48 -6.95
C TYR A 134 3.68 5.78 -8.43
N GLU A 135 2.53 5.37 -8.97
CA GLU A 135 2.21 5.57 -10.39
C GLU A 135 2.13 7.06 -10.72
N ILE A 136 1.42 7.84 -9.91
CA ILE A 136 1.32 9.28 -10.14
C ILE A 136 2.64 10.00 -9.89
N TYR A 137 3.42 9.60 -8.89
CA TYR A 137 4.76 10.16 -8.67
C TYR A 137 5.65 9.99 -9.90
N ARG A 138 5.65 8.80 -10.52
CA ARG A 138 6.44 8.55 -11.73
C ARG A 138 6.04 9.47 -12.87
N ARG A 139 4.74 9.61 -13.13
CA ARG A 139 4.21 10.47 -14.21
C ARG A 139 4.49 11.95 -13.97
N LEU A 140 4.23 12.42 -12.76
CA LEU A 140 4.49 13.82 -12.41
C LEU A 140 6.00 14.13 -12.39
N SER A 141 6.82 13.18 -11.97
CA SER A 141 8.28 13.33 -11.99
C SER A 141 8.83 13.48 -13.41
N SER A 142 8.25 12.83 -14.43
CA SER A 142 8.69 13.06 -15.81
C SER A 142 8.36 14.47 -16.29
N LEU A 143 7.21 15.03 -15.92
CA LEU A 143 6.83 16.41 -16.25
C LEU A 143 7.77 17.45 -15.62
N VAL A 144 8.34 17.13 -14.46
CA VAL A 144 9.28 18.03 -13.77
C VAL A 144 10.69 17.88 -14.36
N LYS A 145 11.11 16.65 -14.68
CA LYS A 145 12.40 16.35 -15.35
C LYS A 145 12.52 17.04 -16.71
N ASP A 146 11.43 17.16 -17.47
CA ASP A 146 11.44 17.89 -18.74
C ASP A 146 11.69 19.39 -18.57
N THR A 147 11.39 19.97 -17.40
CA THR A 147 11.78 21.34 -17.06
C THR A 147 13.11 21.49 -16.31
N ILE A 148 13.63 20.40 -15.73
CA ILE A 148 14.85 20.38 -14.94
C ILE A 148 15.74 19.25 -15.46
N SER A 149 16.18 19.34 -16.72
CA SER A 149 17.31 18.53 -17.18
C SER A 149 18.59 18.99 -16.46
N ARG A 150 18.79 18.49 -15.23
CA ARG A 150 20.04 18.36 -14.44
C ARG A 150 19.69 18.09 -12.97
N SER A 151 19.37 16.84 -12.60
CA SER A 151 19.74 16.27 -11.30
C SER A 151 19.32 14.80 -11.21
N ASN A 152 20.34 13.95 -11.09
CA ASN A 152 20.31 12.51 -10.88
C ASN A 152 19.27 12.06 -9.84
N ASN A 153 18.28 11.27 -10.25
CA ASN A 153 17.42 10.45 -9.37
C ASN A 153 16.85 9.22 -10.12
N SER A 154 17.42 8.83 -11.26
CA SER A 154 16.93 7.67 -12.04
C SER A 154 17.25 6.34 -11.34
N GLU A 155 18.44 6.20 -10.78
CA GLU A 155 18.93 4.97 -10.13
C GLU A 155 18.12 4.58 -8.88
N TYR A 156 17.61 5.55 -8.13
CA TYR A 156 16.81 5.28 -6.92
C TYR A 156 15.43 4.70 -7.26
N LEU A 157 14.79 5.20 -8.33
CA LEU A 157 13.48 4.71 -8.77
C LEU A 157 13.57 3.28 -9.31
N ASP A 158 14.62 2.98 -10.07
CA ASP A 158 14.87 1.63 -10.58
C ASP A 158 15.23 0.68 -9.43
N SER A 159 15.97 1.13 -8.41
CA SER A 159 16.23 0.30 -7.22
C SER A 159 14.96 -0.01 -6.41
N ILE A 160 14.03 0.96 -6.25
CA ILE A 160 12.75 0.71 -5.57
C ILE A 160 11.88 -0.25 -6.39
N LEU A 161 11.78 -0.07 -7.71
CA LEU A 161 10.92 -0.89 -8.56
C LEU A 161 11.49 -2.29 -8.85
N VAL A 162 12.81 -2.44 -8.92
CA VAL A 162 13.47 -3.76 -9.06
C VAL A 162 13.39 -4.52 -7.75
N TYR A 163 13.52 -3.85 -6.60
CA TYR A 163 13.30 -4.47 -5.30
C TYR A 163 11.82 -4.85 -5.11
N ASP A 164 10.87 -4.00 -5.53
CA ASP A 164 9.41 -4.22 -5.39
C ASP A 164 8.82 -5.24 -6.40
N ASN A 165 9.43 -5.41 -7.59
CA ASN A 165 9.10 -6.54 -8.48
C ASN A 165 9.69 -7.89 -7.99
N SER A 166 10.68 -7.86 -7.10
CA SER A 166 11.33 -9.05 -6.51
C SER A 166 10.83 -9.39 -5.11
N ILE A 167 10.08 -8.49 -4.47
CA ILE A 167 9.41 -8.70 -3.20
C ILE A 167 8.08 -9.40 -3.48
N SER A 168 7.90 -10.58 -2.89
CA SER A 168 6.57 -11.16 -2.75
C SER A 168 5.64 -10.09 -2.17
N PHE A 169 4.49 -9.85 -2.82
CA PHE A 169 3.42 -8.86 -2.57
C PHE A 169 2.84 -8.76 -1.11
N PHE A 170 3.58 -9.18 -0.08
CA PHE A 170 3.17 -9.36 1.31
C PHE A 170 4.20 -8.89 2.36
N GLU A 171 5.14 -8.00 2.05
CA GLU A 171 6.02 -7.42 3.09
C GLU A 171 5.74 -5.93 3.37
N ASP A 172 4.51 -5.65 3.80
CA ASP A 172 4.33 -4.64 4.85
C ASP A 172 4.54 -5.36 6.19
N ASN A 173 5.67 -5.08 6.86
CA ASN A 173 6.01 -5.53 8.22
C ASN A 173 5.03 -5.01 9.32
N GLU A 174 3.81 -4.61 8.95
CA GLU A 174 2.74 -4.14 9.85
C GLU A 174 1.48 -5.05 9.83
N LEU A 175 1.49 -6.17 9.10
CA LEU A 175 0.29 -7.03 8.96
C LEU A 175 -0.06 -7.88 10.19
N LEU A 176 0.92 -8.20 11.05
CA LEU A 176 0.71 -8.96 12.29
C LEU A 176 1.18 -8.12 13.49
N ASP A 177 0.53 -6.98 13.71
CA ASP A 177 0.76 -6.10 14.85
C ASP A 177 0.34 -6.78 16.18
N ASP A 178 0.51 -6.07 17.29
CA ASP A 178 0.12 -6.58 18.62
C ASP A 178 -1.39 -6.86 18.69
N ASN A 179 -2.21 -6.14 17.91
CA ASN A 179 -3.63 -6.42 17.80
C ASN A 179 -3.92 -7.79 17.16
N TRP A 180 -3.11 -8.22 16.19
CA TRP A 180 -3.24 -9.55 15.60
C TRP A 180 -2.81 -10.64 16.59
N ILE A 181 -1.71 -10.41 17.31
CA ILE A 181 -1.26 -11.33 18.37
C ILE A 181 -2.37 -11.50 19.41
N GLU A 182 -2.99 -10.42 19.84
CA GLU A 182 -4.11 -10.45 20.80
C GLU A 182 -5.41 -11.02 20.20
N GLY A 183 -5.52 -11.15 18.88
CA GLY A 183 -6.71 -11.65 18.20
C GLY A 183 -7.81 -10.62 18.03
N ARG A 184 -7.50 -9.33 18.18
CA ARG A 184 -8.43 -8.22 17.88
C ARG A 184 -8.57 -8.02 16.37
N THR A 185 -7.52 -8.34 15.62
CA THR A 185 -7.47 -8.29 14.15
C THR A 185 -7.07 -9.66 13.60
N GLY A 186 -7.57 -10.02 12.43
CA GLY A 186 -7.25 -11.30 11.77
C GLY A 186 -8.47 -12.00 11.17
N ASN A 187 -8.20 -12.88 10.19
CA ASN A 187 -9.22 -13.69 9.53
C ASN A 187 -9.79 -14.75 10.50
N GLU A 188 -11.05 -15.15 10.31
CA GLU A 188 -11.77 -16.20 11.06
C GLU A 188 -10.94 -17.49 11.22
N ILE A 189 -10.16 -17.84 10.21
CA ILE A 189 -9.28 -19.03 10.20
C ILE A 189 -8.28 -19.03 11.38
N PHE A 190 -7.88 -17.85 11.88
CA PHE A 190 -6.93 -17.72 12.98
C PHE A 190 -7.62 -17.60 14.36
N LYS A 191 -8.95 -17.64 14.45
CA LYS A 191 -9.67 -17.60 15.74
C LYS A 191 -9.41 -18.82 16.61
N CYS A 192 -9.05 -19.96 16.00
CA CYS A 192 -8.69 -21.18 16.74
C CYS A 192 -7.36 -21.07 17.52
N LEU A 193 -6.60 -19.99 17.32
CA LEU A 193 -5.30 -19.75 17.92
C LEU A 193 -5.40 -18.79 19.10
N ASN A 194 -4.63 -19.08 20.15
CA ASN A 194 -4.43 -18.13 21.26
C ASN A 194 -3.25 -17.18 20.99
N SER A 195 -3.07 -16.17 21.83
CA SER A 195 -2.06 -15.14 21.62
C SER A 195 -0.63 -15.66 21.60
N PHE A 196 -0.34 -16.71 22.38
CA PHE A 196 0.96 -17.37 22.37
C PHE A 196 1.21 -18.15 21.07
N GLU A 197 0.20 -18.88 20.59
CA GLU A 197 0.24 -19.59 19.32
C GLU A 197 0.41 -18.63 18.13
N ARG A 198 -0.27 -17.48 18.17
CA ARG A 198 -0.10 -16.40 17.17
C ARG A 198 1.31 -15.80 17.22
N SER A 199 1.82 -15.55 18.42
CA SER A 199 3.19 -15.06 18.61
C SER A 199 4.23 -16.01 17.99
N ILE A 200 4.08 -17.32 18.19
CA ILE A 200 4.95 -18.34 17.57
C ILE A 200 4.87 -18.29 16.04
N ILE A 201 3.69 -18.10 15.45
CA ILE A 201 3.55 -17.98 13.98
C ILE A 201 4.30 -16.74 13.47
N LYS A 202 4.09 -15.59 14.12
CA LYS A 202 4.74 -14.34 13.76
C LYS A 202 6.26 -14.50 13.78
N GLU A 203 6.80 -15.00 14.89
CA GLU A 203 8.24 -15.19 15.02
C GLU A 203 8.80 -16.19 14.01
N HIS A 204 8.13 -17.32 13.79
CA HIS A 204 8.67 -18.39 12.99
C HIS A 204 8.54 -18.14 11.48
N TYR A 205 7.38 -17.68 11.02
CA TYR A 205 7.10 -17.57 9.57
C TYR A 205 7.34 -16.16 9.02
N ILE A 206 7.16 -15.12 9.85
CA ILE A 206 7.42 -13.73 9.43
C ILE A 206 8.84 -13.35 9.77
N ASN A 207 9.23 -13.39 11.05
CA ASN A 207 10.57 -12.95 11.48
C ASN A 207 11.68 -13.97 11.18
N LYS A 208 11.33 -15.15 10.66
CA LYS A 208 12.25 -16.26 10.33
C LYS A 208 13.11 -16.75 11.52
N SER A 209 12.64 -16.54 12.75
CA SER A 209 13.30 -17.00 13.97
C SER A 209 13.30 -18.54 14.05
N THR A 210 14.42 -19.12 14.50
CA THR A 210 14.48 -20.57 14.73
C THR A 210 13.72 -20.96 16.00
N ASP A 211 13.37 -22.24 16.14
CA ASP A 211 12.73 -22.72 17.38
C ASP A 211 13.60 -22.49 18.62
N ALA A 212 14.93 -22.44 18.44
CA ALA A 212 15.87 -22.13 19.51
C ALA A 212 15.81 -20.64 19.90
N ASP A 213 15.75 -19.75 18.92
CA ASP A 213 15.64 -18.30 19.16
C ASP A 213 14.32 -17.94 19.83
N ILE A 214 13.22 -18.56 19.37
CA ILE A 214 11.89 -18.40 19.97
C ILE A 214 11.89 -18.97 21.40
N ALA A 215 12.49 -20.14 21.62
CA ALA A 215 12.62 -20.75 22.93
C ALA A 215 13.37 -19.83 23.91
N ASN A 216 14.49 -19.25 23.47
CA ASN A 216 15.26 -18.28 24.24
C ASN A 216 14.44 -17.01 24.54
N LYS A 217 13.69 -16.51 23.55
CA LYS A 217 12.83 -15.33 23.70
C LYS A 217 11.73 -15.50 24.74
N TYR A 218 11.12 -16.68 24.82
CA TYR A 218 10.01 -16.98 25.73
C TYR A 218 10.43 -17.74 27.01
N GLY A 219 11.72 -18.00 27.20
CA GLY A 219 12.23 -18.70 28.39
C GLY A 219 11.74 -20.15 28.52
N VAL A 220 11.54 -20.85 27.40
CA VAL A 220 11.03 -22.24 27.38
C VAL A 220 11.97 -23.16 26.62
N CYS A 221 11.84 -24.48 26.79
CA CYS A 221 12.62 -25.43 26.02
C CYS A 221 12.25 -25.42 24.52
N ARG A 222 13.23 -25.61 23.63
CA ARG A 222 13.02 -25.77 22.18
C ARG A 222 11.94 -26.79 21.80
N ALA A 223 11.87 -27.91 22.53
CA ALA A 223 10.86 -28.94 22.33
C ALA A 223 9.43 -28.41 22.55
N THR A 224 9.24 -27.48 23.49
CA THR A 224 7.94 -26.83 23.76
C THR A 224 7.49 -25.98 22.59
N ILE A 225 8.40 -25.16 22.02
CA ILE A 225 8.11 -24.36 20.82
C ILE A 225 7.78 -25.25 19.61
N ASN A 226 8.56 -26.32 19.40
CA ASN A 226 8.29 -27.23 18.29
C ASN A 226 6.92 -27.91 18.42
N ARG A 227 6.58 -28.45 19.60
CA ARG A 227 5.25 -29.04 19.85
C ARG A 227 4.13 -28.02 19.66
N ALA A 228 4.31 -26.79 20.14
CA ALA A 228 3.34 -25.72 19.97
C ALA A 228 3.15 -25.37 18.49
N ARG A 229 4.23 -25.25 17.71
CA ARG A 229 4.16 -25.00 16.26
C ARG A 229 3.46 -26.14 15.50
N LEU A 230 3.74 -27.39 15.84
CA LEU A 230 3.06 -28.54 15.23
C LEU A 230 1.56 -28.57 15.56
N LYS A 231 1.20 -28.23 16.81
CA LYS A 231 -0.21 -28.09 17.22
C LYS A 231 -0.92 -27.00 16.44
N VAL A 232 -0.27 -25.85 16.25
CA VAL A 232 -0.77 -24.74 15.43
C VAL A 232 -0.99 -25.16 13.98
N LYS A 233 -0.01 -25.83 13.36
CA LYS A 233 -0.17 -26.36 11.99
C LYS A 233 -1.39 -27.26 11.87
N LYS A 234 -1.59 -28.17 12.83
CA LYS A 234 -2.74 -29.08 12.86
C LYS A 234 -4.07 -28.34 13.00
N LYS A 235 -4.15 -27.33 13.87
CA LYS A 235 -5.35 -26.49 14.02
C LYS A 235 -5.70 -25.78 12.70
N LEU A 236 -4.72 -25.14 12.07
CA LEU A 236 -4.94 -24.42 10.82
C LEU A 236 -5.29 -25.36 9.65
N ALA A 237 -4.67 -26.54 9.57
CA ALA A 237 -5.02 -27.55 8.57
C ALA A 237 -6.49 -28.00 8.68
N ASN A 238 -6.98 -28.19 9.91
CA ASN A 238 -8.37 -28.54 10.17
C ASN A 238 -9.34 -27.42 9.74
N GLU A 239 -9.04 -26.16 10.07
CA GLU A 239 -9.85 -25.00 9.67
C GLU A 239 -9.88 -24.80 8.14
N LEU A 240 -8.75 -25.07 7.47
CA LEU A 240 -8.65 -24.99 6.01
C LEU A 240 -9.22 -26.21 5.28
N ARG A 241 -9.68 -27.25 6.00
CA ARG A 241 -10.14 -28.54 5.46
C ARG A 241 -9.10 -29.23 4.55
N ILE A 242 -7.82 -28.97 4.79
CA ILE A 242 -6.73 -29.62 4.06
C ILE A 242 -6.39 -30.89 4.84
N LYS A 243 -6.64 -32.05 4.22
CA LYS A 243 -6.32 -33.38 4.79
C LYS A 243 -4.82 -33.63 4.76
#